data_AF-A0A565AY95-F1
#
_entry.id   AF-A0A565AY95-F1
#
_cell.length_a   1.000
_cell.length_b   1.000
_cell.length_c   1.000
_cell.angle_alpha   90.00
_cell.angle_beta   90.00
_cell.angle_gamma   90.00
#
_symmetry.space_group_name_H-M   'P 1'
#
loop_
_entity.id
_entity.type
_entity.pdbx_description
1 polymer ?
#
loop_
_entity_poly.entity_id
_entity_poly.type
_entity_poly.pdbx_seq_one_letter_code
_entity_poly.pdbx_strand_id
1 'polypeptide(L)'
;MINNHNALVSLNQILHISVAPLHRVRSASAFTYVLYSRYGSKEDLNSYAAHPYHVPVVKESVLLICEDVMAVDWIADKIPGTLAPPPGSVAKITFLKVKENVSDEAKSEIVDVIKGLREKFPGIGQITCSENSGRSSSLPPGFRFSICKIDFGIF
;
A
#
# COMPACT_ATOMS: atom_id res chain seq x y z
N MET A 1 11.09 11.50 11.82
CA MET A 1 10.13 10.46 11.34
C MET A 1 10.59 9.79 10.03
N ILE A 2 10.85 10.55 8.96
CA ILE A 2 11.26 10.00 7.64
C ILE A 2 12.65 9.33 7.68
N ASN A 3 13.63 9.96 8.34
CA ASN A 3 15.01 9.42 8.38
C ASN A 3 15.14 8.09 9.13
N ASN A 4 14.34 7.87 10.19
CA ASN A 4 14.35 6.60 10.95
C ASN A 4 13.69 5.46 10.17
N HIS A 5 12.68 5.75 9.33
CA HIS A 5 12.06 4.74 8.46
C HIS A 5 12.96 4.35 7.28
N ASN A 6 13.76 5.29 6.76
CA ASN A 6 14.78 4.98 5.76
C ASN A 6 15.89 4.06 6.32
N ALA A 7 16.13 4.05 7.63
CA ALA A 7 17.05 3.10 8.26
C ALA A 7 16.48 1.66 8.29
N LEU A 8 15.16 1.46 8.23
CA LEU A 8 14.55 0.13 8.15
C LEU A 8 14.75 -0.52 6.76
N VAL A 9 15.13 0.24 5.73
CA VAL A 9 15.51 -0.28 4.39
C VAL A 9 16.66 -1.31 4.49
N SER A 10 17.50 -1.24 5.53
CA SER A 10 18.61 -2.18 5.71
C SER A 10 18.18 -3.58 6.17
N LEU A 11 16.90 -3.81 6.43
CA LEU A 11 16.38 -5.13 6.78
C LEU A 11 16.16 -5.95 5.51
N ASN A 12 16.78 -7.12 5.45
CA ASN A 12 16.76 -8.02 4.28
C ASN A 12 15.34 -8.42 3.85
N GLN A 13 14.35 -8.33 4.73
CA GLN A 13 12.96 -8.67 4.46
C GLN A 13 12.23 -7.63 3.60
N ILE A 14 12.75 -6.39 3.51
CA ILE A 14 12.12 -5.29 2.80
C ILE A 14 12.74 -5.16 1.41
N LEU A 15 11.88 -5.22 0.38
CA LEU A 15 12.29 -4.96 -1.01
C LEU A 15 12.28 -3.46 -1.34
N HIS A 16 11.35 -2.73 -0.74
CA HIS A 16 11.21 -1.29 -0.92
C HIS A 16 10.42 -0.71 0.25
N ILE A 17 10.81 0.46 0.73
CA ILE A 17 10.03 1.24 1.70
C ILE A 17 10.20 2.72 1.40
N SER A 18 9.09 3.46 1.46
CA SER A 18 9.07 4.89 1.22
C SER A 18 7.99 5.54 2.07
N VAL A 19 8.30 6.72 2.59
CA VAL A 19 7.36 7.57 3.32
C VAL A 19 7.19 8.87 2.55
N ALA A 20 5.95 9.26 2.31
CA ALA A 20 5.64 10.52 1.62
C ALA A 20 4.40 11.21 2.21
N PRO A 21 4.33 12.55 2.17
CA PRO A 21 3.10 13.27 2.48
C PRO A 21 2.04 13.04 1.39
N LEU A 22 0.77 13.07 1.76
CA LEU A 22 -0.33 12.98 0.80
C LEU A 22 -0.43 14.30 0.00
N HIS A 23 -0.22 14.21 -1.31
CA HIS A 23 -0.29 15.38 -2.19
C HIS A 23 -1.73 15.87 -2.43
N ARG A 24 -2.67 14.94 -2.62
CA ARG A 24 -4.08 15.25 -2.84
C ARG A 24 -4.95 14.10 -2.33
N VAL A 25 -5.94 14.44 -1.51
CA VAL A 25 -6.97 13.52 -1.05
C VAL A 25 -8.28 13.84 -1.78
N ARG A 26 -8.91 12.84 -2.41
CA ARG A 26 -10.18 13.02 -3.14
C ARG A 26 -11.44 12.67 -2.32
N SER A 27 -11.24 12.17 -1.11
CA SER A 27 -12.28 11.80 -0.15
C SER A 27 -12.01 12.49 1.19
N ALA A 28 -13.00 12.62 2.06
CA ALA A 28 -12.74 13.10 3.42
C ALA A 28 -11.83 12.09 4.14
N SER A 29 -10.58 12.47 4.40
CA SER A 29 -9.59 11.67 5.14
C SER A 29 -8.77 12.61 6.00
N ALA A 30 -8.55 12.22 7.25
CA ALA A 30 -7.68 12.93 8.19
C ALA A 30 -6.19 12.54 8.05
N PHE A 31 -5.89 11.48 7.31
CA PHE A 31 -4.50 11.04 7.10
C PHE A 31 -3.67 12.08 6.33
N THR A 32 -2.41 12.24 6.73
CA THR A 32 -1.48 13.25 6.18
C THR A 32 -0.25 12.63 5.52
N TYR A 33 0.12 11.41 5.91
CA TYR A 33 1.28 10.68 5.38
C TYR A 33 0.88 9.28 4.94
N VAL A 34 1.66 8.74 4.00
CA VAL A 34 1.60 7.34 3.60
C VAL A 34 2.97 6.70 3.79
N LEU A 35 2.98 5.51 4.40
CA LEU A 35 4.10 4.59 4.37
C LEU A 35 3.76 3.49 3.36
N TYR A 36 4.61 3.30 2.36
CA TYR A 36 4.48 2.25 1.37
C TYR A 36 5.68 1.31 1.44
N SER A 37 5.41 0.02 1.69
CA SER A 37 6.44 -1.01 1.73
C SER A 37 6.13 -2.20 0.81
N ARG A 38 7.18 -2.91 0.41
CA ARG A 38 7.12 -4.15 -0.38
C ARG A 38 7.97 -5.22 0.28
N TYR A 39 7.49 -6.45 0.24
CA TYR A 39 8.14 -7.63 0.82
C TYR A 39 8.17 -8.74 -0.22
N GLY A 40 9.14 -9.66 -0.11
CA GLY A 40 9.27 -10.80 -1.03
C GLY A 40 8.17 -11.85 -0.84
N SER A 41 7.66 -11.96 0.39
CA SER A 41 6.66 -12.95 0.78
C SER A 41 5.83 -12.47 1.98
N LYS A 42 4.79 -13.24 2.33
CA LYS A 42 4.00 -13.00 3.55
C LYS A 42 4.83 -13.30 4.81
N GLU A 43 5.72 -14.27 4.71
CA GLU A 43 6.66 -14.68 5.75
C GLU A 43 7.65 -13.56 6.06
N ASP A 44 8.14 -12.87 5.03
CA ASP A 44 9.01 -11.69 5.16
C ASP A 44 8.28 -10.54 5.85
N LEU A 45 7.03 -10.26 5.47
CA LEU A 45 6.20 -9.25 6.14
C LEU A 45 6.00 -9.60 7.63
N ASN A 46 5.66 -10.86 7.96
CA ASN A 46 5.48 -11.29 9.34
C ASN A 46 6.80 -11.17 10.14
N SER A 47 7.92 -11.54 9.52
CA SER A 47 9.25 -11.46 10.13
C SER A 47 9.67 -10.00 10.37
N TYR A 48 9.35 -9.10 9.44
CA TYR A 48 9.53 -7.67 9.58
C TYR A 48 8.67 -7.08 10.71
N ALA A 49 7.38 -7.45 10.77
CA ALA A 49 6.45 -6.95 11.77
C ALA A 49 6.94 -7.26 13.21
N ALA A 50 7.49 -8.46 13.42
CA ALA A 50 8.05 -8.89 14.69
C ALA A 50 9.54 -8.51 14.89
N HIS A 51 10.15 -7.80 13.95
CA HIS A 51 11.60 -7.57 13.97
C HIS A 51 12.01 -6.70 15.17
N PRO A 52 13.06 -7.05 15.93
CA PRO A 52 13.49 -6.32 17.13
C PRO A 52 13.94 -4.87 16.84
N TYR A 53 14.34 -4.56 15.60
CA TYR A 53 14.61 -3.18 15.17
C TYR A 53 13.37 -2.43 14.64
N HIS A 54 12.32 -3.13 14.24
CA HIS A 54 11.07 -2.51 13.77
C HIS A 54 10.18 -2.12 14.95
N VAL A 55 9.99 -3.03 15.91
CA VAL A 55 9.07 -2.84 17.04
C VAL A 55 9.35 -1.56 17.85
N PRO A 56 10.62 -1.21 18.20
CA PRO A 56 10.92 0.04 18.90
C PRO A 56 10.58 1.28 18.08
N VAL A 57 10.89 1.28 16.77
CA VAL A 57 10.60 2.41 15.88
C VAL A 57 9.09 2.67 15.80
N VAL A 58 8.27 1.62 15.71
CA VAL A 58 6.81 1.76 15.74
C VAL A 58 6.36 2.36 17.08
N LYS A 59 6.87 1.84 18.20
CA LYS A 59 6.49 2.32 19.53
C LYS A 59 6.89 3.78 19.76
N GLU A 60 8.08 4.17 19.34
CA GLU A 60 8.66 5.48 19.68
C GLU A 60 8.34 6.57 18.64
N SER A 61 8.14 6.19 17.37
CA SER A 61 7.98 7.16 16.28
C SER A 61 6.61 7.14 15.63
N VAL A 62 5.88 6.02 15.67
CA VAL A 62 4.55 5.93 15.05
C VAL A 62 3.47 6.11 16.10
N LEU A 63 3.48 5.31 17.17
CA LEU A 63 2.43 5.34 18.20
C LEU A 63 2.45 6.60 19.08
N LEU A 64 3.61 7.26 19.22
CA LEU A 64 3.72 8.50 20.00
C LEU A 64 3.37 9.76 19.21
N ILE A 65 3.38 9.69 17.87
CA ILE A 65 3.28 10.87 17.01
C ILE A 65 2.02 10.84 16.15
N CYS A 66 1.58 9.67 15.72
CA CYS A 66 0.39 9.52 14.89
C CYS A 66 -0.85 9.34 15.75
N GLU A 67 -1.83 10.22 15.58
CA GLU A 67 -3.15 10.11 16.22
C GLU A 67 -3.96 8.94 15.62
N ASP A 68 -3.93 8.80 14.30
CA ASP A 68 -4.60 7.74 13.56
C ASP A 68 -3.61 6.95 12.71
N VAL A 69 -3.73 5.61 12.74
CA VAL A 69 -2.93 4.70 11.91
C VAL A 69 -3.85 3.70 11.24
N MET A 70 -3.75 3.61 9.91
CA MET A 70 -4.41 2.58 9.11
C MET A 70 -3.34 1.83 8.32
N ALA A 71 -3.22 0.53 8.57
CA ALA A 71 -2.38 -0.37 7.80
C ALA A 71 -3.24 -1.12 6.78
N VAL A 72 -2.68 -1.48 5.63
CA VAL A 72 -3.37 -2.32 4.64
C VAL A 72 -2.31 -3.19 3.97
N ASP A 73 -2.49 -4.50 4.09
CA ASP A 73 -1.62 -5.48 3.45
C ASP A 73 -2.39 -6.21 2.35
N TRP A 74 -1.77 -6.34 1.19
CA TRP A 74 -2.33 -7.10 0.07
C TRP A 74 -1.24 -7.81 -0.71
N ILE A 75 -1.63 -8.90 -1.36
CA ILE A 75 -0.74 -9.64 -2.25
C ILE A 75 -0.82 -9.00 -3.63
N ALA A 76 0.32 -8.56 -4.16
CA ALA A 76 0.38 -8.03 -5.52
C ALA A 76 0.07 -9.14 -6.54
N ASP A 77 -0.83 -8.86 -7.48
CA ASP A 77 -1.24 -9.80 -8.53
C ASP A 77 -0.14 -10.02 -9.58
N LYS A 78 0.79 -9.07 -9.71
CA LYS A 78 1.95 -9.15 -10.60
C LYS A 78 3.17 -8.55 -9.91
N ILE A 79 4.33 -9.15 -10.15
CA ILE A 79 5.61 -8.56 -9.76
C ILE A 79 5.90 -7.39 -10.71
N PRO A 80 6.03 -6.16 -10.20
CA PRO A 80 6.37 -5.02 -11.03
C PRO A 80 7.79 -5.18 -11.59
N GLY A 81 7.99 -4.80 -12.86
CA GLY A 81 9.31 -4.88 -13.50
C GLY A 81 10.40 -4.05 -12.83
N THR A 82 10.03 -3.05 -12.03
CA THR A 82 10.96 -2.27 -11.19
C THR A 82 10.49 -2.31 -9.74
N LEU A 83 11.33 -2.80 -8.83
CA LEU A 83 10.93 -2.93 -7.42
C LEU A 83 10.78 -1.56 -6.72
N ALA A 84 11.63 -0.60 -7.05
CA ALA A 84 11.55 0.77 -6.57
C ALA A 84 11.01 1.71 -7.68
N PRO A 85 9.94 2.48 -7.44
CA PRO A 85 9.55 3.57 -8.32
C PRO A 85 10.73 4.51 -8.62
N PRO A 86 10.93 4.97 -9.87
CA PRO A 86 11.90 6.01 -10.17
C PRO A 86 11.63 7.29 -9.36
N PRO A 87 12.66 8.09 -9.06
CA PRO A 87 12.48 9.40 -8.42
C PRO A 87 11.49 10.27 -9.21
N GLY A 88 10.60 10.98 -8.50
CA GLY A 88 9.55 11.80 -9.11
C GLY A 88 8.28 11.05 -9.50
N SER A 89 8.20 9.74 -9.25
CA SER A 89 6.96 8.97 -9.41
C SER A 89 5.88 9.42 -8.44
N VAL A 90 4.62 9.27 -8.86
CA VAL A 90 3.46 9.57 -8.02
C VAL A 90 2.63 8.32 -7.82
N ALA A 91 2.34 8.00 -6.55
CA ALA A 91 1.42 6.93 -6.20
C ALA A 91 0.01 7.49 -5.96
N LYS A 92 -0.98 6.81 -6.55
CA LYS A 92 -2.39 6.97 -6.25
C LYS A 92 -2.91 5.69 -5.61
N ILE A 93 -3.36 5.81 -4.37
CA ILE A 93 -4.00 4.72 -3.63
C ILE A 93 -5.51 4.96 -3.66
N THR A 94 -6.29 3.91 -3.91
CA THR A 94 -7.74 3.95 -3.92
C THR A 94 -8.27 2.74 -3.14
N PHE A 95 -9.05 3.00 -2.09
CA PHE A 95 -9.76 1.98 -1.34
C PHE A 95 -11.19 1.88 -1.85
N LEU A 96 -11.64 0.66 -2.14
CA LEU A 96 -13.01 0.42 -2.58
C LEU A 96 -13.76 -0.43 -1.54
N LYS A 97 -14.89 0.10 -1.08
CA LYS A 97 -15.88 -0.62 -0.29
C LYS A 97 -16.97 -1.13 -1.23
N VAL A 98 -16.98 -2.43 -1.46
CA VAL A 98 -18.01 -3.10 -2.28
C VAL A 98 -19.22 -3.42 -1.40
N LYS A 99 -20.42 -3.26 -1.94
CA LYS A 99 -21.68 -3.57 -1.24
C LYS A 99 -21.73 -5.06 -0.88
N GLU A 100 -22.36 -5.38 0.25
CA GLU A 100 -22.42 -6.75 0.79
C GLU A 100 -23.22 -7.71 -0.11
N ASN A 101 -24.18 -7.19 -0.88
CA ASN A 101 -25.05 -7.97 -1.76
C ASN A 101 -24.48 -8.20 -3.17
N VAL A 102 -23.18 -7.95 -3.37
CA VAL A 102 -22.52 -8.15 -4.67
C VAL A 102 -21.98 -9.57 -4.73
N SER A 103 -22.28 -10.28 -5.83
CA SER A 103 -21.80 -11.64 -6.04
C SER A 103 -20.28 -11.68 -6.22
N ASP A 104 -19.67 -12.85 -6.03
CA ASP A 104 -18.22 -13.00 -6.15
C ASP A 104 -17.74 -12.84 -7.60
N GLU A 105 -18.59 -13.14 -8.58
CA GLU A 105 -18.33 -12.93 -10.00
C GLU A 105 -18.20 -11.43 -10.32
N ALA A 106 -19.13 -10.61 -9.83
CA ALA A 106 -19.11 -9.17 -10.02
C ALA A 106 -17.91 -8.52 -9.30
N LYS A 107 -17.49 -9.07 -8.15
CA LYS A 107 -16.24 -8.65 -7.47
C LYS A 107 -15.01 -8.95 -8.31
N SER A 108 -14.92 -10.16 -8.87
CA SER A 108 -13.82 -10.55 -9.76
C SER A 108 -13.77 -9.64 -10.99
N GLU A 109 -14.92 -9.35 -11.59
CA GLU A 109 -15.01 -8.46 -12.76
C GLU A 109 -14.47 -7.06 -12.44
N ILE A 110 -14.81 -6.49 -11.29
CA ILE A 110 -14.26 -5.20 -10.85
C ILE A 110 -12.73 -5.25 -10.79
N VAL A 111 -12.17 -6.29 -10.17
CA VAL A 111 -10.71 -6.47 -10.06
C VAL A 111 -10.07 -6.61 -11.45
N ASP A 112 -10.68 -7.35 -12.35
CA ASP A 112 -10.16 -7.58 -13.70
C ASP A 112 -10.19 -6.31 -14.56
N VAL A 113 -11.27 -5.51 -14.46
CA VAL A 113 -11.34 -4.19 -15.10
C VAL A 113 -10.23 -3.28 -14.60
N ILE A 114 -9.96 -3.26 -13.28
CA ILE A 114 -8.89 -2.46 -12.70
C ILE A 114 -7.53 -2.91 -13.21
N LYS A 115 -7.26 -4.21 -13.24
CA LYS A 115 -6.01 -4.78 -13.79
C LYS A 115 -5.81 -4.39 -15.26
N GLY A 116 -6.89 -4.37 -16.05
CA GLY A 116 -6.88 -3.94 -17.45
C GLY A 116 -6.59 -2.46 -17.68
N LEU A 117 -6.64 -1.60 -16.64
CA LEU A 117 -6.35 -0.16 -16.80
C LEU A 117 -4.91 0.10 -17.25
N ARG A 118 -3.95 -0.77 -16.90
CA ARG A 118 -2.55 -0.62 -17.33
C ARG A 118 -2.42 -0.59 -18.85
N GLU A 119 -3.19 -1.41 -19.55
CA GLU A 119 -3.14 -1.50 -21.01
C GLU A 119 -3.82 -0.29 -21.67
N LYS A 120 -4.76 0.35 -20.98
CA LYS A 120 -5.52 1.49 -21.48
C LYS A 120 -4.83 2.84 -21.27
N PHE A 121 -3.90 2.93 -20.33
CA PHE A 121 -3.25 4.18 -19.95
C PHE A 121 -1.72 4.03 -19.97
N PRO A 122 -1.04 4.50 -21.03
CA PRO A 122 0.41 4.29 -21.20
C PRO A 122 1.28 5.00 -20.14
N GLY A 123 0.74 5.96 -19.39
CA GLY A 123 1.43 6.62 -18.27
C GLY A 123 1.47 5.79 -16.97
N ILE A 124 0.75 4.66 -16.91
CA ILE A 124 0.75 3.79 -15.72
C ILE A 124 1.97 2.89 -15.75
N GLY A 125 2.96 3.24 -14.94
CA GLY A 125 4.14 2.42 -14.74
C GLY A 125 3.83 1.09 -14.06
N GLN A 126 3.07 1.16 -12.96
CA GLN A 126 2.73 -0.01 -12.13
C GLN A 126 1.29 0.08 -11.63
N ILE A 127 0.58 -1.05 -11.67
CA ILE A 127 -0.72 -1.19 -11.01
C ILE A 127 -0.72 -2.52 -10.26
N THR A 128 -1.19 -2.48 -9.02
CA THR A 128 -1.47 -3.68 -8.23
C THR A 128 -2.87 -3.55 -7.67
N CYS A 129 -3.66 -4.61 -7.78
CA CYS A 129 -5.03 -4.64 -7.30
C CYS A 129 -5.30 -6.00 -6.67
N SER A 130 -5.78 -5.99 -5.43
CA SER A 130 -6.07 -7.23 -4.72
C SER A 130 -7.12 -7.01 -3.63
N GLU A 131 -7.68 -8.13 -3.19
CA GLU A 131 -8.52 -8.18 -2.01
C GLU A 131 -7.65 -8.06 -0.76
N ASN A 132 -8.13 -7.25 0.18
CA ASN A 132 -7.46 -7.12 1.46
C ASN A 132 -7.53 -8.46 2.20
N SER A 133 -6.37 -9.02 2.54
CA SER A 133 -6.25 -10.32 3.19
C SER A 133 -6.48 -10.23 4.70
N GLY A 134 -7.58 -9.59 5.13
CA GLY A 134 -8.24 -9.69 6.45
C GLY A 134 -7.42 -9.50 7.74
N ARG A 135 -6.11 -9.25 7.68
CA ARG A 135 -5.23 -9.19 8.87
C ARG A 135 -4.84 -7.79 9.31
N SER A 136 -5.23 -6.76 8.58
CA SER A 136 -5.07 -5.41 9.09
C SER A 136 -6.11 -5.13 10.17
N SER A 137 -5.66 -5.09 11.41
CA SER A 137 -6.43 -4.80 12.63
C SER A 137 -6.99 -3.37 12.73
N SER A 138 -6.87 -2.55 11.68
CA SER A 138 -7.18 -1.10 11.71
C SER A 138 -8.12 -0.62 10.60
N LEU A 139 -8.58 -1.49 9.69
CA LEU A 139 -9.54 -1.09 8.67
C LEU A 139 -10.97 -1.05 9.23
N PRO A 140 -11.78 -0.01 8.93
CA PRO A 140 -13.19 0.00 9.26
C PRO A 140 -13.89 -1.20 8.59
N PRO A 141 -14.86 -1.86 9.25
CA PRO A 141 -15.59 -2.97 8.68
C PRO A 141 -16.21 -2.59 7.31
N GLY A 142 -15.87 -3.40 6.29
CA GLY A 142 -16.43 -3.32 4.94
C GLY A 142 -15.49 -2.81 3.83
N PHE A 143 -14.26 -2.38 4.11
CA PHE A 143 -13.26 -2.17 3.05
C PHE A 143 -12.70 -3.52 2.60
N ARG A 144 -12.92 -3.88 1.33
CA ARG A 144 -12.57 -5.21 0.79
C ARG A 144 -11.47 -5.18 -0.26
N PHE A 145 -11.28 -4.06 -0.96
CA PHE A 145 -10.29 -3.96 -2.03
C PHE A 145 -9.37 -2.75 -1.84
N SER A 146 -8.11 -2.98 -2.13
CA SER A 146 -7.07 -1.96 -2.13
C SER A 146 -6.40 -1.93 -3.49
N ILE A 147 -6.42 -0.74 -4.10
CA ILE A 147 -5.77 -0.50 -5.39
C ILE A 147 -4.62 0.45 -5.12
N CYS A 148 -3.40 0.00 -5.41
CA CYS A 148 -2.26 0.88 -5.48
C CYS A 148 -1.83 1.00 -6.94
N LYS A 149 -1.92 2.22 -7.46
CA LYS A 149 -1.48 2.58 -8.79
C LYS A 149 -0.29 3.53 -8.63
N ILE A 150 0.81 3.25 -9.32
CA ILE A 150 1.99 4.13 -9.36
C ILE A 150 2.18 4.58 -10.80
N ASP A 151 2.06 5.88 -11.01
CA ASP A 151 2.32 6.55 -12.28
C ASP A 151 3.80 6.94 -12.34
N PHE A 152 4.42 6.67 -13.49
CA PHE A 152 5.81 7.06 -13.79
C PHE A 152 5.78 8.20 -14.79
N GLY A 153 5.99 9.43 -14.32
CA GLY A 153 6.02 10.60 -15.19
C GLY A 153 5.50 11.88 -14.54
N ILE A 154 6.11 12.99 -14.96
CA ILE A 154 5.92 14.37 -14.48
C ILE A 154 4.48 14.83 -14.79
N PHE A 155 3.82 15.40 -13.77
CA PHE A 155 2.59 16.19 -13.95
C PHE A 155 2.92 17.58 -14.50
#